data_AF-A0A8X6PJ27-F1
#
_entry.id   AF-A0A8X6PJ27-F1
#
_cell.length_a   1.000
_cell.length_b   1.000
_cell.length_c   1.000
_cell.angle_alpha   90.00
_cell.angle_beta   90.00
_cell.angle_gamma   90.00
#
_symmetry.space_group_name_H-M   'P 1'
#
loop_
_entity.id
_entity.type
_entity.pdbx_description
1 polymer ?
#
loop_
_entity_poly.entity_id
_entity_poly.type
_entity_poly.pdbx_seq_one_letter_code
_entity_poly.pdbx_strand_id
1 'polypeptide(L)'
;MRLSSKVESGEVISYWAAPGYFEEYCLDDYLHQDGGILINNPTALAIHEARLLWPAEPIQCVLSLGSGRYIPAVSPSVTSTSLKTKILKIIDSATDTEAVHITVNDLLSPDTYFRINPYLTEFLTLDENREEKLDQMKRDAQMYLRRNEYKFSSVAQTLLLKRSSLKHVKDWLQCQKDMII
;
A
#
# COMPACT_ATOMS: atom_id res chain seq x y z
N MET A 1 4.99 28.65 16.62
CA MET A 1 3.95 27.66 16.24
C MET A 1 3.57 27.78 14.75
N ARG A 2 4.54 27.76 13.82
CA ARG A 2 4.28 27.91 12.37
C ARG A 2 5.35 27.27 11.46
N LEU A 3 6.18 26.38 12.01
CA LEU A 3 7.23 25.65 11.27
C LEU A 3 6.86 24.17 11.03
N SER A 4 6.04 23.56 11.91
CA SER A 4 5.61 22.15 11.77
C SER A 4 4.74 21.91 10.53
N SER A 5 3.88 22.87 10.16
CA SER A 5 2.91 22.68 9.07
C SER A 5 3.53 22.70 7.68
N LYS A 6 4.73 23.27 7.51
CA LYS A 6 5.43 23.30 6.21
C LYS A 6 6.26 22.04 5.96
N VAL A 7 6.83 21.46 7.01
CA VAL A 7 7.61 20.21 6.94
C VAL A 7 6.68 19.02 6.67
N GLU A 8 5.54 18.96 7.37
CA GLU A 8 4.50 17.95 7.11
C GLU A 8 3.94 18.05 5.68
N SER A 9 3.75 19.26 5.15
CA SER A 9 3.31 19.43 3.77
C SER A 9 4.39 19.05 2.74
N GLY A 10 5.67 19.19 3.07
CA GLY A 10 6.78 18.89 2.15
C GLY A 10 7.02 17.39 1.95
N GLU A 11 6.97 16.60 3.03
CA GLU A 11 7.06 15.14 2.95
C GLU A 11 5.87 14.53 2.20
N VAL A 12 4.67 15.07 2.43
CA VAL A 12 3.46 14.65 1.71
C VAL A 12 3.51 15.04 0.23
N ILE A 13 4.21 16.09 -0.17
CA ILE A 13 4.37 16.40 -1.60
C ILE A 13 5.39 15.46 -2.26
N SER A 14 6.46 15.09 -1.55
CA SER A 14 7.48 14.15 -2.02
C SER A 14 6.92 12.75 -2.35
N TYR A 15 6.06 12.20 -1.48
CA TYR A 15 5.53 10.84 -1.65
C TYR A 15 4.55 10.69 -2.83
N TRP A 16 4.07 11.81 -3.40
CA TRP A 16 3.08 11.83 -4.47
C TRP A 16 3.63 12.45 -5.76
N ALA A 17 4.94 12.73 -5.82
CA ALA A 17 5.59 13.49 -6.89
C ALA A 17 5.87 12.64 -8.16
N ALA A 18 4.85 11.95 -8.68
CA ALA A 18 4.97 10.98 -9.78
C ALA A 18 5.71 11.59 -10.99
N PRO A 19 6.75 10.94 -11.55
CA PRO A 19 7.50 11.50 -12.66
C PRO A 19 6.59 11.73 -13.87
N GLY A 20 6.56 12.98 -14.32
CA GLY A 20 5.73 13.41 -15.43
C GLY A 20 4.33 13.91 -15.05
N TYR A 21 3.98 13.94 -13.75
CA TYR A 21 2.75 14.57 -13.23
C TYR A 21 3.03 15.76 -12.29
N PHE A 22 4.09 15.70 -11.48
CA PHE A 22 4.48 16.77 -10.56
C PHE A 22 5.94 17.18 -10.76
N GLU A 23 6.26 18.45 -10.46
CA GLU A 23 7.64 18.93 -10.42
C GLU A 23 8.40 18.31 -9.25
N GLU A 24 9.68 17.99 -9.47
CA GLU A 24 10.56 17.41 -8.46
C GLU A 24 10.69 18.36 -7.26
N TYR A 25 10.55 17.83 -6.04
CA TYR A 25 10.61 18.66 -4.83
C TYR A 25 12.00 18.55 -4.20
N CYS A 26 12.75 19.66 -4.20
CA CYS A 26 13.99 19.76 -3.44
C CYS A 26 13.68 20.18 -2.00
N LEU A 27 14.01 19.31 -1.05
CA LEU A 27 14.10 19.67 0.36
C LEU A 27 15.60 19.60 0.73
N ASP A 28 16.16 20.76 1.07
CA ASP A 28 17.60 20.95 1.31
C ASP A 28 18.47 20.48 0.11
N ASP A 29 19.48 19.63 0.35
CA ASP A 29 20.37 19.06 -0.68
C ASP A 29 19.83 17.76 -1.32
N TYR A 30 18.61 17.35 -0.95
CA TYR A 30 18.03 16.08 -1.37
C TYR A 30 16.89 16.28 -2.37
N LEU A 31 17.07 15.70 -3.55
CA LEU A 31 16.03 15.60 -4.58
C LEU A 31 15.06 14.50 -4.17
N HIS A 32 13.82 14.87 -3.91
CA HIS A 32 12.77 13.93 -3.57
C HIS A 32 11.92 13.64 -4.80
N GLN A 33 11.76 12.36 -5.11
CA GLN A 33 10.96 11.83 -6.21
C GLN A 33 9.90 10.87 -5.64
N ASP A 34 8.82 10.63 -6.38
CA ASP A 34 7.75 9.73 -5.95
C ASP A 34 8.27 8.36 -5.48
N GLY A 35 7.83 7.93 -4.30
CA GLY A 35 8.07 6.59 -3.79
C GLY A 35 7.46 5.49 -4.68
N GLY A 36 6.45 5.82 -5.49
CA GLY A 36 5.80 4.94 -6.47
C GLY A 36 6.69 4.53 -7.65
N ILE A 37 7.80 5.24 -7.91
CA ILE A 37 8.80 4.83 -8.92
C ILE A 37 9.60 3.62 -8.43
N LEU A 38 9.89 3.58 -7.14
CA LEU A 38 10.73 2.57 -6.51
C LEU A 38 9.89 1.44 -5.92
N ILE A 39 8.74 1.73 -5.30
CA ILE A 39 7.94 0.75 -4.56
C ILE A 39 6.43 1.04 -4.67
N ASN A 40 5.78 0.51 -5.72
CA ASN A 40 4.31 0.57 -5.90
C ASN A 40 3.54 -0.34 -4.90
N ASN A 41 4.24 -1.16 -4.12
CA ASN A 41 3.66 -1.92 -3.01
C ASN A 41 4.59 -1.85 -1.78
N PRO A 42 4.40 -0.87 -0.87
CA PRO A 42 5.30 -0.63 0.27
C PRO A 42 5.21 -1.70 1.36
N THR A 43 4.40 -2.75 1.18
CA THR A 43 4.13 -3.77 2.20
C THR A 43 5.41 -4.42 2.73
N ALA A 44 6.33 -4.84 1.85
CA ALA A 44 7.57 -5.49 2.27
C ALA A 44 8.48 -4.54 3.07
N LEU A 45 8.57 -3.28 2.64
CA LEU A 45 9.35 -2.26 3.35
C LEU A 45 8.74 -1.97 4.73
N ALA A 46 7.42 -1.78 4.80
CA ALA A 46 6.72 -1.53 6.05
C ALA A 46 6.88 -2.69 7.06
N ILE A 47 6.85 -3.95 6.58
CA ILE A 47 7.13 -5.12 7.43
C ILE A 47 8.58 -5.10 7.93
N HIS A 48 9.52 -4.77 7.05
CA HIS A 48 10.94 -4.69 7.42
C HIS A 48 11.18 -3.61 8.49
N GLU A 49 10.65 -2.41 8.30
CA GLU A 49 10.76 -1.31 9.27
C GLU A 49 10.06 -1.65 10.59
N ALA A 50 8.87 -2.24 10.56
CA ALA A 50 8.17 -2.67 11.77
C ALA A 50 8.98 -3.70 12.58
N ARG A 51 9.68 -4.62 11.91
CA ARG A 51 10.58 -5.59 12.58
C ARG A 51 11.82 -4.94 13.18
N LEU A 52 12.32 -3.85 12.58
CA LEU A 52 13.44 -3.10 13.16
C LEU A 52 13.01 -2.32 14.42
N LEU A 53 11.82 -1.73 14.40
CA LEU A 53 11.26 -1.00 15.54
C LEU A 53 10.86 -1.95 16.69
N TRP A 54 10.26 -3.09 16.36
CA TRP A 54 9.76 -4.05 17.35
C TRP A 54 10.23 -5.49 17.04
N PRO A 55 11.52 -5.80 17.21
CA PRO A 55 12.09 -7.10 16.83
C PRO A 55 11.53 -8.28 17.65
N ALA A 56 11.07 -8.01 18.88
CA ALA A 56 10.50 -9.02 19.76
C ALA A 56 8.97 -9.18 19.60
N GLU A 57 8.33 -8.35 18.78
CA GLU A 57 6.87 -8.32 18.64
C GLU A 57 6.43 -8.95 17.31
N PRO A 58 5.66 -10.05 17.34
CA PRO A 58 5.12 -10.62 16.12
C PRO A 58 4.06 -9.69 15.52
N ILE A 59 4.10 -9.53 14.20
CA ILE A 59 3.08 -8.76 13.47
C ILE A 59 1.77 -9.54 13.50
N GLN A 60 0.71 -8.93 14.05
CA GLN A 60 -0.62 -9.54 14.15
C GLN A 60 -1.39 -9.49 12.83
N CYS A 61 -1.32 -8.36 12.13
CA CYS A 61 -2.09 -8.13 10.92
C CYS A 61 -1.37 -7.14 10.00
N VAL A 62 -1.33 -7.45 8.72
CA VAL A 62 -0.86 -6.61 7.63
C VAL A 62 -1.99 -6.49 6.62
N LEU A 63 -2.55 -5.30 6.49
CA LEU A 63 -3.56 -4.98 5.49
C LEU A 63 -2.92 -4.13 4.39
N SER A 64 -2.87 -4.66 3.18
CA SER A 64 -2.34 -3.98 2.01
C SER A 64 -3.50 -3.58 1.10
N LEU A 65 -3.69 -2.28 0.90
CA LEU A 65 -4.76 -1.71 0.08
C LEU A 65 -4.21 -1.26 -1.26
N GLY A 66 -4.81 -1.72 -2.36
CA GLY A 66 -4.49 -1.29 -3.71
C GLY A 66 -5.59 -0.38 -4.28
N SER A 67 -5.20 0.50 -5.20
CA SER A 67 -6.11 1.46 -5.87
C SER A 67 -6.94 0.85 -7.00
N GLY A 68 -6.85 -0.47 -7.19
CA GLY A 68 -7.57 -1.21 -8.21
C GLY A 68 -6.65 -1.78 -9.30
N ARG A 69 -7.05 -2.88 -9.91
CA ARG A 69 -6.35 -3.58 -10.99
C ARG A 69 -7.27 -3.75 -12.19
N TYR A 70 -6.86 -3.19 -13.32
CA TYR A 70 -7.51 -3.45 -14.60
C TYR A 70 -6.83 -4.64 -15.29
N ILE A 71 -7.60 -5.66 -15.65
CA ILE A 71 -7.12 -6.79 -16.46
C ILE A 71 -7.71 -6.62 -17.86
N PRO A 72 -6.89 -6.26 -18.88
CA PRO A 72 -7.39 -6.15 -20.24
C PRO A 72 -7.86 -7.53 -20.73
N ALA A 73 -9.01 -7.56 -21.40
CA ALA A 73 -9.42 -8.74 -22.17
C ALA A 73 -8.37 -9.01 -23.25
N VAL A 74 -7.93 -10.26 -23.38
CA VAL A 74 -6.92 -10.66 -24.36
C VAL A 74 -7.51 -10.54 -25.77
N SER A 75 -7.34 -9.39 -26.42
CA SER A 75 -7.61 -9.22 -27.85
C SER A 75 -6.30 -9.25 -28.65
N PRO A 76 -6.19 -10.03 -29.72
CA PRO A 76 -4.92 -10.21 -30.47
C PRO A 76 -4.55 -9.01 -31.38
N SER A 77 -5.11 -7.82 -31.17
CA SER A 77 -4.90 -6.66 -32.05
C SER A 77 -3.94 -5.65 -31.43
N VAL A 78 -2.67 -5.76 -31.80
CA VAL A 78 -1.62 -4.76 -31.56
C VAL A 78 -2.06 -3.43 -32.18
N THR A 79 -2.48 -2.47 -31.35
CA THR A 79 -2.68 -1.07 -31.77
C THR A 79 -1.94 -0.16 -30.82
N SER A 80 -1.16 0.75 -31.42
CA SER A 80 -0.16 1.65 -30.83
C SER A 80 -0.57 2.26 -29.49
N THR A 81 -0.05 1.73 -28.39
CA THR A 81 -0.06 2.42 -27.10
C THR A 81 1.07 3.46 -27.06
N SER A 82 0.74 4.70 -26.67
CA SER A 82 1.67 5.82 -26.46
C SER A 82 2.90 5.40 -25.65
N LEU A 83 4.07 6.01 -25.91
CA LEU A 83 5.31 5.77 -25.16
C LEU A 83 5.08 5.92 -23.65
N LYS A 84 4.22 6.87 -23.24
CA LYS A 84 3.79 7.04 -21.84
C LYS A 84 3.08 5.82 -21.28
N THR A 85 2.17 5.22 -22.04
CA THR A 85 1.47 4.00 -21.64
C THR A 85 2.40 2.80 -21.59
N LYS A 86 3.40 2.72 -22.48
CA LYS A 86 4.43 1.68 -22.40
C LYS A 86 5.34 1.86 -21.19
N ILE A 87 5.76 3.10 -20.90
CA ILE A 87 6.58 3.43 -19.72
C ILE A 87 5.80 3.16 -18.44
N LEU A 88 4.56 3.62 -18.32
CA LEU A 88 3.70 3.32 -17.17
C LEU A 88 3.47 1.81 -17.01
N LYS A 89 3.23 1.06 -18.10
CA LYS A 89 3.13 -0.40 -18.05
C LYS A 89 4.44 -1.07 -17.67
N ILE A 90 5.58 -0.57 -18.14
CA ILE A 90 6.91 -1.09 -17.77
C ILE A 90 7.19 -0.78 -16.30
N ILE A 91 6.87 0.42 -15.80
CA ILE A 91 6.99 0.78 -14.39
C ILE A 91 6.08 -0.14 -13.57
N ASP A 92 4.80 -0.26 -13.92
CA ASP A 92 3.83 -1.12 -13.24
C ASP A 92 4.21 -2.62 -13.31
N SER A 93 4.87 -3.05 -14.40
CA SER A 93 5.40 -4.42 -14.56
C SER A 93 6.76 -4.64 -13.88
N ALA A 94 7.57 -3.59 -13.73
CA ALA A 94 8.87 -3.61 -13.06
C ALA A 94 8.72 -3.45 -11.54
N THR A 95 7.67 -2.77 -11.09
CA THR A 95 7.23 -2.72 -9.71
C THR A 95 6.18 -3.81 -9.49
N ASP A 96 6.62 -5.07 -9.52
CA ASP A 96 5.75 -6.24 -9.42
C ASP A 96 5.03 -6.29 -8.06
N THR A 97 3.87 -5.64 -7.99
CA THR A 97 3.02 -5.58 -6.80
C THR A 97 2.53 -6.97 -6.40
N GLU A 98 2.51 -7.92 -7.33
CA GLU A 98 2.08 -9.30 -7.14
C GLU A 98 3.22 -10.19 -6.62
N ALA A 99 4.46 -10.01 -7.07
CA ALA A 99 5.61 -10.69 -6.47
C ALA A 99 5.77 -10.34 -4.98
N VAL A 100 5.66 -9.06 -4.63
CA VAL A 100 5.68 -8.63 -3.21
C VAL A 100 4.51 -9.26 -2.44
N HIS A 101 3.32 -9.30 -3.05
CA HIS A 101 2.16 -9.95 -2.46
C HIS A 101 2.42 -11.45 -2.20
N ILE A 102 2.93 -12.18 -3.18
CA ILE A 102 3.23 -13.62 -3.06
C ILE A 102 4.31 -13.85 -2.00
N THR A 103 5.43 -13.15 -2.08
CA THR A 103 6.53 -13.31 -1.13
C THR A 103 6.11 -12.99 0.31
N VAL A 104 5.35 -11.92 0.53
CA VAL A 104 4.86 -11.57 1.87
C VAL A 104 3.84 -12.60 2.36
N ASN A 105 2.96 -13.08 1.48
CA ASN A 105 1.97 -14.10 1.81
C ASN A 105 2.62 -15.43 2.20
N ASP A 106 3.69 -15.83 1.53
CA ASP A 106 4.40 -17.09 1.79
C ASP A 106 5.28 -17.02 3.06
N LEU A 107 5.81 -15.84 3.38
CA LEU A 107 6.69 -15.65 4.54
C LEU A 107 5.96 -15.38 5.85
N LEU A 108 4.73 -14.86 5.79
CA LEU A 108 3.94 -14.56 6.98
C LEU A 108 3.07 -15.75 7.39
N SER A 109 2.70 -15.79 8.67
CA SER A 109 1.75 -16.78 9.17
C SER A 109 0.39 -16.66 8.46
N PRO A 110 -0.36 -17.77 8.37
CA PRO A 110 -1.75 -17.73 7.91
C PRO A 110 -2.55 -16.67 8.68
N ASP A 111 -3.54 -16.06 8.02
CA ASP A 111 -4.43 -15.03 8.56
C ASP A 111 -3.74 -13.76 9.10
N THR A 112 -2.47 -13.55 8.73
CA THR A 112 -1.71 -12.35 9.11
C THR A 112 -1.68 -11.31 8.00
N TYR A 113 -1.76 -11.72 6.73
CA TYR A 113 -1.64 -10.82 5.58
C TYR A 113 -2.89 -10.82 4.70
N PHE A 114 -3.38 -9.62 4.40
CA PHE A 114 -4.58 -9.43 3.60
C PHE A 114 -4.34 -8.36 2.53
N ARG A 115 -4.45 -8.74 1.25
CA ARG A 115 -4.40 -7.81 0.12
C ARG A 115 -5.79 -7.49 -0.40
N ILE A 116 -6.19 -6.23 -0.36
CA ILE A 116 -7.46 -5.75 -0.91
C ILE A 116 -7.13 -4.94 -2.15
N ASN A 117 -7.46 -5.48 -3.33
CA ASN A 117 -7.21 -4.80 -4.60
C ASN A 117 -8.41 -5.05 -5.54
N PRO A 118 -9.35 -4.09 -5.66
CA PRO A 118 -10.54 -4.23 -6.49
C PRO A 118 -10.22 -4.43 -7.97
N TYR A 119 -11.04 -5.19 -8.69
CA TYR A 119 -10.95 -5.22 -10.16
C TYR A 119 -11.70 -4.03 -10.74
N LEU A 120 -11.02 -3.27 -11.60
CA LEU A 120 -11.62 -2.13 -12.31
C LEU A 120 -12.20 -2.61 -13.64
N THR A 121 -13.36 -2.08 -14.01
CA THR A 121 -13.99 -2.41 -15.30
C THR A 121 -13.29 -1.77 -16.50
N GLU A 122 -12.56 -0.67 -16.28
CA GLU A 122 -11.90 0.11 -17.31
C GLU A 122 -10.48 0.49 -16.88
N PHE A 123 -9.61 0.73 -17.86
CA PHE A 123 -8.31 1.32 -17.60
C PHE A 123 -8.45 2.82 -17.35
N LEU A 124 -8.11 3.26 -16.14
CA LEU A 124 -8.13 4.66 -15.75
C LEU A 124 -6.69 5.14 -15.54
N THR A 125 -6.39 6.34 -16.00
CA THR A 125 -5.09 6.98 -15.78
C THR A 125 -5.04 7.67 -14.42
N LEU A 126 -3.84 7.96 -13.92
CA LEU A 126 -3.64 8.59 -12.60
C LEU A 126 -4.25 10.00 -12.51
N ASP A 127 -4.37 10.70 -13.63
CA ASP A 127 -4.94 12.04 -13.77
C ASP A 127 -6.46 12.06 -14.02
N GLU A 128 -7.13 10.91 -13.95
CA GLU A 128 -8.58 10.85 -14.14
C GLU A 128 -9.32 11.52 -12.97
N ASN A 129 -10.03 12.60 -13.28
CA ASN A 129 -10.77 13.40 -12.30
C ASN A 129 -12.25 13.58 -12.64
N ARG A 130 -12.75 12.95 -13.71
CA ARG A 130 -14.16 13.04 -14.09
C ARG A 130 -15.04 12.32 -13.08
N GLU A 131 -16.07 13.00 -12.58
CA GLU A 131 -16.99 12.47 -11.57
C GLU A 131 -17.62 11.14 -12.00
N GLU A 132 -18.01 11.00 -13.27
CA GLU A 132 -18.58 9.77 -13.83
C GLU A 132 -17.65 8.56 -13.66
N LYS A 133 -16.34 8.75 -13.88
CA LYS A 133 -15.33 7.69 -13.78
C LYS A 133 -15.02 7.37 -12.33
N LEU A 134 -14.97 8.39 -11.45
CA LEU A 134 -14.83 8.19 -10.01
C LEU A 134 -16.02 7.42 -9.42
N ASP A 135 -17.24 7.71 -9.87
CA ASP A 135 -18.44 6.98 -9.46
C ASP A 135 -18.47 5.56 -10.01
N GLN A 136 -17.87 5.31 -11.18
CA GLN A 136 -17.62 3.95 -11.65
C GLN A 136 -16.64 3.20 -10.73
N MET A 137 -15.52 3.81 -10.36
CA MET A 137 -14.55 3.20 -9.43
C MET A 137 -15.17 2.87 -8.07
N LYS A 138 -16.02 3.76 -7.54
CA LYS A 138 -16.77 3.50 -6.29
C LYS A 138 -17.68 2.29 -6.44
N ARG A 139 -18.39 2.16 -7.57
CA ARG A 139 -19.26 1.01 -7.86
C ARG A 139 -18.45 -0.29 -7.94
N ASP A 140 -17.31 -0.27 -8.62
CA ASP A 140 -16.41 -1.43 -8.72
C ASP A 140 -15.88 -1.85 -7.34
N ALA A 141 -15.47 -0.89 -6.51
CA ALA A 141 -15.05 -1.13 -5.13
C ALA A 141 -16.17 -1.71 -4.26
N GLN A 142 -17.40 -1.20 -4.38
CA GLN A 142 -18.57 -1.72 -3.67
C GLN A 142 -18.90 -3.16 -4.10
N MET A 143 -18.80 -3.47 -5.39
CA MET A 143 -19.00 -4.82 -5.90
C MET A 143 -17.92 -5.77 -5.39
N TYR A 144 -16.66 -5.32 -5.32
CA TYR A 144 -15.57 -6.09 -4.73
C TYR A 144 -15.80 -6.37 -3.24
N LEU A 145 -16.24 -5.37 -2.48
CA LEU A 145 -16.58 -5.51 -1.06
C LEU A 145 -17.64 -6.61 -0.85
N ARG A 146 -18.75 -6.54 -1.60
CA ARG A 146 -19.84 -7.52 -1.53
C ARG A 146 -19.36 -8.93 -1.88
N ARG A 147 -18.55 -9.07 -2.93
CA ARG A 147 -18.04 -10.37 -3.37
C ARG A 147 -17.05 -11.00 -2.38
N ASN A 148 -16.30 -10.17 -1.66
CA ASN A 148 -15.23 -10.62 -0.77
C ASN A 148 -15.57 -10.38 0.72
N GLU A 149 -16.85 -10.34 1.08
CA GLU A 149 -17.32 -10.04 2.44
C GLU A 149 -16.61 -10.90 3.50
N TYR A 150 -16.42 -12.19 3.21
CA TYR A 150 -15.68 -13.12 4.09
C TYR A 150 -14.27 -12.62 4.40
N LYS A 151 -13.55 -12.07 3.41
CA LYS A 151 -12.18 -11.57 3.57
C LYS A 151 -12.16 -10.35 4.48
N PHE A 152 -13.11 -9.43 4.32
CA PHE A 152 -13.24 -8.25 5.18
C PHE A 152 -13.63 -8.64 6.61
N SER A 153 -14.49 -9.66 6.77
CA SER A 153 -14.80 -10.22 8.08
C SER A 153 -13.56 -10.83 8.74
N SER A 154 -12.74 -11.60 8.02
CA SER A 154 -11.48 -12.14 8.54
C SER A 154 -10.52 -11.02 8.98
N VAL A 155 -10.35 -9.98 8.16
CA VAL A 155 -9.52 -8.81 8.52
C VAL A 155 -10.05 -8.16 9.79
N ALA A 156 -11.36 -7.91 9.88
CA ALA A 156 -11.97 -7.29 11.04
C ALA A 156 -11.76 -8.14 12.31
N GLN A 157 -11.92 -9.45 12.20
CA GLN A 157 -11.66 -10.37 13.31
C GLN A 157 -10.19 -10.31 13.75
N THR A 158 -9.24 -10.41 12.82
CA THR A 158 -7.80 -10.34 13.12
C THR A 158 -7.41 -9.00 13.74
N LEU A 159 -7.98 -7.88 13.28
CA LEU A 159 -7.71 -6.55 13.85
C LEU A 159 -8.31 -6.38 15.26
N LEU A 160 -9.47 -7.00 15.53
CA LEU A 160 -10.16 -6.94 16.81
C LEU A 160 -9.65 -7.96 17.83
N LEU A 161 -8.73 -8.86 17.44
CA LEU A 161 -8.08 -9.78 18.38
C LEU A 161 -7.39 -8.99 19.48
N LYS A 162 -7.84 -9.22 20.71
CA LYS A 162 -7.21 -8.64 21.90
C LYS A 162 -5.90 -9.36 22.18
N ARG A 163 -4.93 -8.61 22.70
CA ARG A 163 -3.70 -9.19 23.23
C ARG A 163 -4.03 -10.18 24.34
N SER A 164 -3.38 -11.34 24.31
CA SER A 164 -3.51 -12.33 25.38
C SER A 164 -3.07 -11.76 26.72
N SER A 165 -3.76 -12.10 27.81
CA SER A 165 -3.40 -11.68 29.17
C SER A 165 -1.96 -12.05 29.53
N LEU A 166 -1.46 -13.19 29.05
CA LEU A 166 -0.07 -13.60 29.24
C LEU A 166 0.92 -12.65 28.57
N LYS A 167 0.56 -12.16 27.38
CA LYS A 167 1.37 -11.20 26.64
C LYS A 167 1.38 -9.84 27.34
N HIS A 168 0.24 -9.39 27.86
CA HIS A 168 0.17 -8.19 28.70
C HIS A 168 1.11 -8.24 29.91
N VAL A 169 1.15 -9.38 30.62
CA VAL A 169 2.06 -9.54 31.77
C VAL A 169 3.51 -9.55 31.32
N LYS A 170 3.84 -10.23 30.22
CA LYS A 170 5.20 -10.25 29.65
C LYS A 170 5.65 -8.85 29.22
N ASP A 171 4.80 -8.11 28.51
CA ASP A 171 5.08 -6.75 28.06
C ASP A 171 5.27 -5.81 29.27
N TRP A 172 4.46 -5.97 30.31
CA TRP A 172 4.60 -5.20 31.55
C TRP A 172 5.95 -5.47 32.23
N LEU A 173 6.36 -6.74 32.36
CA LEU A 173 7.66 -7.11 32.93
C LEU A 173 8.83 -6.57 32.10
N GLN A 174 8.72 -6.63 30.76
CA GLN A 174 9.72 -6.09 29.85
C GLN A 174 9.84 -4.56 30.03
N CYS A 175 8.73 -3.85 30.09
CA CYS A 175 8.69 -2.41 30.31
C CYS A 175 9.30 -2.00 31.67
N GLN A 176 9.05 -2.78 32.74
CA GLN A 176 9.70 -2.56 34.03
C GLN A 176 11.23 -2.74 33.93
N LYS A 177 11.70 -3.74 33.19
CA LYS A 177 13.14 -3.99 32.99
C LYS A 177 13.81 -2.84 32.24
N ASP A 178 13.17 -2.33 31.19
CA ASP A 178 13.72 -1.27 30.33
C ASP A 178 13.71 0.11 31.04
N MET A 179 12.90 0.31 32.09
CA MET A 179 12.92 1.52 32.92
C MET A 179 13.97 1.51 34.05
N ILE A 180 14.53 0.34 34.37
CA ILE A 180 15.50 0.17 35.46
C ILE A 180 16.95 0.20 34.93
N ILE A 181 17.12 0.13 33.61
CA ILE A 181 18.41 0.26 32.88
C ILE A 181 18.55 1.70 32.39
#